data_AF-A0A5M6I477-F1
#
_entry.id   AF-A0A5M6I477-F1
#
_cell.length_a   1.000
_cell.length_b   1.000
_cell.length_c   1.000
_cell.angle_alpha   90.00
_cell.angle_beta   90.00
_cell.angle_gamma   90.00
#
_symmetry.space_group_name_H-M   'P 1'
#
loop_
_entity.id
_entity.type
_entity.pdbx_description
1 polymer ?
#
loop_
_entity_poly.entity_id
_entity_poly.type
_entity_poly.pdbx_seq_one_letter_code
_entity_poly.pdbx_strand_id
1 'polypeptide(L)'
;MNSGEVMPTLDATLQTMTKGDFARLVGRAPSAVSNWIADGKLSGAALDGPGRSARVVVPEALRQLGMKLDVRQQMAQARPVDTGAFAPSAPIQTPTRGAARGGVGDAQERLAAAKAEREELALIRERAEAKARDGAWLPTAEARAEFAGVLHRTIRTTEVWLQVEAPQAVLAALVPEDVDALAERLGTTPSTVRGVLAALGVDQRALGVVLRDGYRDHRRQTAERAGAEADEEPQFLDDTDPE
;
A
#
# COMPACT_ATOMS: atom_id res chain seq x y z
N MET A 1 55.22 5.61 -11.93
CA MET A 1 55.14 4.52 -10.93
C MET A 1 53.95 4.81 -10.05
N ASN A 2 52.95 3.92 -10.09
CA ASN A 2 51.90 3.59 -9.10
C ASN A 2 51.10 4.74 -8.44
N SER A 3 49.77 4.71 -8.33
CA SER A 3 48.78 3.64 -8.50
C SER A 3 47.42 4.28 -8.79
N GLY A 4 46.64 3.62 -9.63
CA GLY A 4 45.27 4.02 -9.98
C GLY A 4 44.34 4.02 -8.77
N GLU A 5 43.57 5.09 -8.71
CA GLU A 5 42.43 5.27 -7.82
C GLU A 5 41.29 4.37 -8.35
N VAL A 6 41.05 3.26 -7.64
CA VAL A 6 39.94 2.34 -7.90
C VAL A 6 38.93 2.52 -6.77
N MET A 7 37.78 3.11 -7.10
CA MET A 7 36.56 3.19 -6.30
C MET A 7 35.48 2.41 -7.05
N PRO A 8 34.45 1.87 -6.38
CA PRO A 8 34.48 0.60 -5.66
C PRO A 8 33.49 -0.39 -6.31
N THR A 9 33.93 -1.58 -6.73
CA THR A 9 32.98 -2.63 -7.13
C THR A 9 32.54 -3.39 -5.89
N LEU A 10 31.33 -3.03 -5.45
CA LEU A 10 30.52 -3.73 -4.46
C LEU A 10 30.45 -5.23 -4.78
N ASP A 11 31.32 -6.02 -4.16
CA ASP A 11 31.08 -7.44 -3.90
C ASP A 11 29.98 -7.57 -2.82
N ALA A 12 28.79 -7.08 -3.15
CA ALA A 12 27.56 -7.54 -2.53
C ALA A 12 27.31 -8.94 -3.09
N THR A 13 28.06 -9.91 -2.56
CA THR A 13 27.86 -11.36 -2.62
C THR A 13 26.53 -11.71 -3.30
N LEU A 14 26.61 -11.99 -4.61
CA LEU A 14 25.50 -12.50 -5.42
C LEU A 14 25.09 -13.86 -4.84
N GLN A 15 24.23 -13.84 -3.83
CA GLN A 15 23.78 -15.05 -3.15
C GLN A 15 22.87 -15.80 -4.11
N THR A 16 23.46 -16.76 -4.84
CA THR A 16 22.74 -17.64 -5.77
C THR A 16 22.40 -18.95 -5.07
N MET A 17 21.12 -19.26 -4.98
CA MET A 17 20.63 -20.51 -4.37
C MET A 17 19.77 -21.30 -5.34
N THR A 18 19.47 -22.55 -5.01
CA THR A 18 18.58 -23.36 -5.84
C THR A 18 17.14 -22.81 -5.77
N LYS A 19 16.32 -23.08 -6.80
CA LYS A 19 14.90 -22.69 -6.82
C LYS A 19 14.13 -23.23 -5.61
N GLY A 20 14.49 -24.42 -5.13
CA GLY A 20 13.88 -25.04 -3.96
C GLY A 20 14.25 -24.33 -2.66
N ASP A 21 15.51 -23.94 -2.49
CA ASP A 21 15.95 -23.21 -1.30
C ASP A 21 15.35 -21.80 -1.26
N PHE A 22 15.26 -21.12 -2.41
CA PHE A 22 14.59 -19.83 -2.52
C PHE A 22 13.10 -19.92 -2.17
N ALA A 23 12.41 -20.97 -2.62
CA ALA A 23 11.01 -21.20 -2.26
C ALA A 23 10.83 -21.33 -0.74
N ARG A 24 11.70 -22.12 -0.08
CA ARG A 24 11.67 -22.28 1.38
C ARG A 24 11.97 -20.96 2.11
N LEU A 25 12.93 -20.18 1.61
CA LEU A 25 13.25 -18.86 2.16
C LEU A 25 12.03 -17.93 2.18
N VAL A 26 11.27 -17.89 1.09
CA VAL A 26 10.07 -17.05 0.92
C VAL A 26 8.81 -17.70 1.54
N GLY A 27 8.93 -18.88 2.14
CA GLY A 27 7.78 -19.58 2.75
C GLY A 27 6.77 -20.09 1.73
N ARG A 28 7.20 -20.45 0.52
CA ARG A 28 6.35 -20.93 -0.58
C ARG A 28 6.77 -22.33 -1.05
N ALA A 29 5.84 -23.02 -1.70
CA ALA A 29 6.13 -24.31 -2.32
C ALA A 29 7.09 -24.15 -3.52
N PRO A 30 7.98 -25.13 -3.82
CA PRO A 30 8.89 -25.06 -4.96
C PRO A 30 8.21 -24.88 -6.32
N SER A 31 6.97 -25.34 -6.46
CA SER A 31 6.15 -25.15 -7.66
C SER A 31 5.84 -23.67 -7.92
N ALA A 32 5.69 -22.84 -6.88
CA ALA A 32 5.40 -21.41 -7.02
C ALA A 32 6.52 -20.67 -7.76
N VAL A 33 7.79 -21.01 -7.48
CA VAL A 33 8.94 -20.41 -8.18
C VAL A 33 8.93 -20.79 -9.66
N SER A 34 8.54 -22.02 -9.99
CA SER A 34 8.41 -22.45 -11.40
C SER A 34 7.28 -21.69 -12.11
N ASN A 35 6.16 -21.47 -11.44
CA ASN A 35 5.04 -20.68 -11.97
C ASN A 35 5.44 -19.21 -12.16
N TRP A 36 6.17 -18.59 -11.23
CA TRP A 36 6.65 -17.22 -11.40
C TRP A 36 7.60 -17.05 -12.58
N ILE A 37 8.41 -18.06 -12.88
CA ILE A 37 9.27 -18.06 -14.07
C ILE A 37 8.41 -18.21 -15.34
N ALA A 38 7.41 -19.10 -15.33
CA ALA A 38 6.50 -19.29 -16.46
C ALA A 38 5.61 -18.05 -16.72
N ASP A 39 5.14 -17.39 -15.67
CA ASP A 39 4.35 -16.16 -15.69
C ASP A 39 5.20 -14.91 -16.08
N GLY A 40 6.52 -15.03 -16.16
CA GLY A 40 7.43 -13.91 -16.43
C GLY A 40 7.66 -12.97 -15.24
N LYS A 41 7.15 -13.28 -14.05
CA LYS A 41 7.35 -12.50 -12.81
C LYS A 41 8.79 -12.60 -12.29
N LEU A 42 9.48 -13.69 -12.58
CA LEU A 42 10.92 -13.87 -12.38
C LEU A 42 11.58 -14.11 -13.72
N SER A 43 12.44 -13.18 -14.15
CA SER A 43 13.08 -13.25 -15.47
C SER A 43 14.50 -12.71 -15.49
N GLY A 44 15.27 -13.17 -16.48
CA GLY A 44 16.58 -12.65 -16.85
C GLY A 44 17.54 -12.52 -15.67
N ALA A 45 17.72 -11.30 -15.18
CA ALA A 45 18.65 -10.95 -14.12
C ALA A 45 18.41 -11.69 -12.79
N ALA A 46 17.20 -12.19 -12.54
CA ALA A 46 16.88 -12.98 -11.34
C ALA A 46 17.35 -14.45 -11.44
N LEU A 47 17.76 -14.92 -12.61
CA LEU A 47 18.16 -16.30 -12.88
C LEU A 47 19.60 -16.36 -13.38
N ASP A 48 20.43 -17.09 -12.65
CA ASP A 48 21.82 -17.37 -13.03
C ASP A 48 21.91 -18.77 -13.66
N GLY A 49 22.28 -18.82 -14.94
CA GLY A 49 22.41 -20.04 -15.73
C GLY A 49 21.16 -20.45 -16.53
N PRO A 50 21.32 -21.32 -17.55
CA PRO A 50 20.23 -21.68 -18.45
C PRO A 50 19.34 -22.81 -17.91
N GLY A 51 18.04 -22.72 -18.20
CA GLY A 51 17.09 -23.84 -18.15
C GLY A 51 16.73 -24.36 -16.75
N ARG A 52 16.58 -25.70 -16.64
CA ARG A 52 16.09 -26.37 -15.42
C ARG A 52 17.07 -26.24 -14.25
N SER A 53 18.35 -26.11 -14.53
CA SER A 53 19.45 -25.93 -13.56
C SER A 53 19.71 -24.47 -13.18
N ALA A 54 18.92 -23.51 -13.68
CA ALA A 54 19.06 -22.11 -13.33
C ALA A 54 18.96 -21.90 -11.80
N ARG A 55 19.89 -21.13 -11.25
CA ARG A 55 19.91 -20.72 -9.84
C ARG A 55 19.23 -19.37 -9.71
N VAL A 56 18.68 -19.07 -8.53
CA VAL A 56 17.99 -17.81 -8.27
C VAL A 56 18.94 -16.83 -7.62
N VAL A 57 19.08 -15.64 -8.21
CA VAL A 57 19.79 -14.51 -7.62
C VAL A 57 18.84 -13.82 -6.64
N VAL A 58 19.03 -14.07 -5.34
CA VAL A 58 18.04 -13.71 -4.31
C VAL A 58 17.67 -12.23 -4.28
N PRO A 59 18.62 -11.27 -4.30
CA PRO A 59 18.27 -9.85 -4.22
C PRO A 59 17.42 -9.38 -5.41
N GLU A 60 17.75 -9.85 -6.60
CA GLU A 60 17.07 -9.48 -7.83
C GLU A 60 15.70 -10.15 -7.94
N ALA A 61 15.58 -11.41 -7.50
CA ALA A 61 14.31 -12.11 -7.42
C ALA A 61 13.33 -11.42 -6.46
N LEU A 62 13.79 -11.00 -5.28
CA LEU A 62 12.95 -10.25 -4.33
C LEU A 62 12.55 -8.88 -4.88
N ARG A 63 13.47 -8.19 -5.56
CA ARG A 63 13.18 -6.92 -6.23
C ARG A 63 12.10 -7.06 -7.30
N GLN A 64 12.19 -8.08 -8.16
CA GLN A 64 11.19 -8.35 -9.20
C GLN A 64 9.83 -8.75 -8.61
N LEU A 65 9.82 -9.49 -7.50
CA LEU A 65 8.59 -9.90 -6.81
C LEU A 65 8.01 -8.81 -5.90
N GLY A 66 8.69 -7.66 -5.73
CA GLY A 66 8.27 -6.59 -4.82
C GLY A 66 8.25 -6.99 -3.34
N MET A 67 8.94 -8.07 -2.97
CA MET A 67 8.94 -8.60 -1.61
C MET A 67 10.04 -7.91 -0.78
N LYS A 68 9.65 -7.08 0.18
CA LYS A 68 10.56 -6.54 1.19
C LYS A 68 10.74 -7.58 2.29
N LEU A 69 11.83 -8.36 2.24
CA LEU A 69 12.17 -9.33 3.28
C LEU A 69 13.43 -8.89 4.04
N ASP A 70 13.39 -8.98 5.37
CA ASP A 70 14.55 -8.73 6.24
C ASP A 70 15.46 -9.98 6.26
N VAL A 71 16.12 -10.21 5.11
CA VAL A 71 16.93 -11.41 4.80
C VAL A 71 18.02 -11.67 5.84
N ARG A 72 18.52 -10.61 6.50
CA ARG A 72 19.56 -10.72 7.53
C ARG A 72 19.04 -11.41 8.80
N GLN A 73 17.76 -11.26 9.12
CA GLN A 73 17.17 -11.80 10.34
C GLN A 73 16.89 -13.30 10.24
N GLN A 74 16.49 -13.78 9.06
CA GLN A 74 16.21 -15.20 8.83
C GLN A 74 17.49 -16.04 8.65
N MET A 75 18.55 -15.46 8.09
CA MET A 75 19.88 -16.09 8.00
C MET A 75 20.53 -16.28 9.39
N ALA A 76 20.32 -15.35 10.32
CA ALA A 76 20.79 -15.48 11.70
C ALA A 76 20.12 -16.63 12.48
N GLN A 77 18.99 -17.14 11.99
CA GLN A 77 18.23 -18.24 12.60
C GLN A 77 18.48 -19.61 11.94
N ALA A 78 19.19 -19.68 10.81
CA ALA A 78 19.49 -20.94 10.13
C ALA A 78 20.65 -21.68 10.82
N ARG A 79 20.35 -22.42 11.91
CA ARG A 79 21.22 -23.50 12.42
C ARG A 79 21.41 -24.59 11.33
N PRO A 80 22.55 -25.30 11.32
CA PRO A 80 22.86 -26.26 10.26
C PRO A 80 21.92 -27.47 10.31
N VAL A 81 21.36 -27.83 9.17
CA VAL A 81 20.61 -29.07 8.96
C VAL A 81 21.59 -30.17 8.60
N ASP A 82 21.58 -31.26 9.37
CA ASP A 82 22.30 -32.49 9.08
C ASP A 82 21.94 -33.01 7.69
N THR A 83 22.95 -33.12 6.83
CA THR A 83 22.81 -33.76 5.51
C THR A 83 23.20 -35.24 5.62
N GLY A 84 22.28 -36.04 6.16
CA GLY A 84 22.36 -37.50 6.14
C GLY A 84 21.82 -38.10 4.85
N ALA A 85 22.70 -38.20 3.85
CA ALA A 85 22.77 -39.17 2.74
C ALA A 85 21.48 -39.67 2.04
N PHE A 86 21.39 -39.33 0.74
CA PHE A 86 20.65 -40.09 -0.27
C PHE A 86 21.37 -41.40 -0.64
N ALA A 87 20.63 -42.52 -0.73
CA ALA A 87 20.96 -43.70 -1.55
C ALA A 87 19.68 -44.54 -1.83
N PRO A 88 19.62 -45.42 -2.85
CA PRO A 88 18.55 -45.40 -3.87
C PRO A 88 17.53 -46.57 -3.85
N SER A 89 16.40 -46.31 -4.52
CA SER A 89 15.47 -47.18 -5.27
C SER A 89 15.07 -48.62 -4.80
N ALA A 90 13.75 -48.74 -4.55
CA ALA A 90 12.81 -49.87 -4.78
C ALA A 90 12.78 -51.07 -3.78
N PRO A 91 11.67 -51.83 -3.65
CA PRO A 91 10.40 -51.79 -4.41
C PRO A 91 9.11 -51.65 -3.56
N ILE A 92 8.02 -51.48 -4.29
CA ILE A 92 6.60 -51.38 -3.89
C ILE A 92 6.22 -52.42 -2.81
N GLN A 93 5.73 -51.95 -1.65
CA GLN A 93 4.94 -52.76 -0.73
C GLN A 93 3.51 -52.20 -0.68
N THR A 94 2.57 -53.07 -1.05
CA THR A 94 1.12 -52.95 -0.90
C THR A 94 0.70 -52.50 0.51
N PRO A 95 -0.33 -51.64 0.65
CA PRO A 95 -0.79 -51.22 1.97
C PRO A 95 -1.56 -52.35 2.65
N THR A 96 -0.89 -53.04 3.57
CA THR A 96 -1.56 -53.85 4.59
C THR A 96 -2.32 -52.90 5.51
N ARG A 97 -3.65 -53.00 5.45
CA ARG A 97 -4.62 -52.42 6.37
C ARG A 97 -4.31 -52.94 7.79
N GLY A 98 -3.56 -52.17 8.55
CA GLY A 98 -3.11 -52.51 9.90
C GLY A 98 -3.52 -51.43 10.91
N ALA A 99 -4.57 -51.76 11.67
CA ALA A 99 -4.79 -51.38 13.07
C ALA A 99 -4.63 -49.91 13.49
N ALA A 100 -5.79 -49.32 13.81
CA ALA A 100 -5.94 -48.20 14.72
C ALA A 100 -5.10 -48.38 16.01
N ARG A 101 -4.06 -47.57 16.15
CA ARG A 101 -3.41 -47.22 17.42
C ARG A 101 -2.95 -45.76 17.40
N GLY A 102 -3.90 -44.84 17.25
CA GLY A 102 -3.73 -43.43 17.63
C GLY A 102 -4.02 -43.29 19.13
N GLY A 103 -3.14 -43.85 19.97
CA GLY A 103 -3.36 -43.99 21.40
C GLY A 103 -2.83 -42.78 22.18
N VAL A 104 -3.74 -41.96 22.72
CA VAL A 104 -3.60 -41.03 23.87
C VAL A 104 -2.54 -39.90 23.76
N GLY A 105 -1.34 -40.14 23.21
CA GLY A 105 -0.29 -39.14 23.04
C GLY A 105 -0.69 -38.00 22.12
N ASP A 106 -1.41 -38.28 21.02
CA ASP A 106 -1.88 -37.28 20.06
C ASP A 106 -2.97 -36.35 20.65
N ALA A 107 -3.78 -36.85 21.59
CA ALA A 107 -4.76 -36.01 22.28
C ALA A 107 -4.08 -35.07 23.30
N GLN A 108 -3.05 -35.56 24.00
CA GLN A 108 -2.30 -34.77 24.97
C GLN A 108 -1.43 -33.70 24.28
N GLU A 109 -0.85 -34.02 23.12
CA GLU A 109 -0.10 -33.08 22.29
C GLU A 109 -1.00 -31.97 21.74
N ARG A 110 -2.20 -32.31 21.25
CA ARG A 110 -3.20 -31.31 20.82
C ARG A 110 -3.65 -30.37 21.95
N LEU A 111 -3.82 -30.89 23.17
CA LEU A 111 -4.14 -30.07 24.33
C LEU A 111 -2.98 -29.17 24.77
N ALA A 112 -1.73 -29.64 24.65
CA ALA A 112 -0.55 -28.84 24.94
C ALA A 112 -0.36 -27.71 23.91
N ALA A 113 -0.54 -28.02 22.62
CA ALA A 113 -0.50 -27.02 21.54
C ALA A 113 -1.58 -25.94 21.72
N ALA A 114 -2.83 -26.35 22.00
CA ALA A 114 -3.92 -25.40 22.24
C ALA A 114 -3.69 -24.50 23.47
N LYS A 115 -2.97 -24.99 24.49
CA LYS A 115 -2.57 -24.17 25.64
C LYS A 115 -1.48 -23.17 25.28
N ALA A 116 -0.45 -23.62 24.54
CA ALA A 116 0.62 -22.75 24.08
C ALA A 116 0.09 -21.61 23.19
N GLU A 117 -0.85 -21.91 22.28
CA GLU A 117 -1.49 -20.90 21.42
C GLU A 117 -2.30 -19.88 22.22
N ARG A 118 -3.04 -20.34 23.26
CA ARG A 118 -3.76 -19.43 24.16
C ARG A 118 -2.82 -18.51 24.95
N GLU A 119 -1.68 -19.04 25.40
CA GLU A 119 -0.66 -18.25 26.10
C GLU A 119 0.01 -17.23 25.17
N GLU A 120 0.29 -17.61 23.92
CA GLU A 120 0.84 -16.69 22.92
C GLU A 120 -0.13 -15.56 22.58
N LEU A 121 -1.41 -15.87 22.35
CA LEU A 121 -2.44 -14.87 22.11
C LEU A 121 -2.62 -13.93 23.32
N ALA A 122 -2.52 -14.45 24.54
CA ALA A 122 -2.57 -13.63 25.75
C ALA A 122 -1.37 -12.65 25.82
N LEU A 123 -0.16 -13.11 25.48
CA LEU A 123 1.03 -12.26 25.44
C LEU A 123 0.95 -11.18 24.34
N ILE A 124 0.41 -11.52 23.17
CA ILE A 124 0.20 -10.55 22.08
C ILE A 124 -0.79 -9.48 22.54
N ARG A 125 -1.89 -9.88 23.17
CA ARG A 125 -2.89 -8.97 23.71
C ARG A 125 -2.33 -8.05 24.79
N GLU A 126 -1.58 -8.60 25.74
CA GLU A 126 -0.94 -7.82 26.80
C GLU A 126 0.05 -6.79 26.23
N ARG A 127 0.85 -7.19 25.23
CA ARG A 127 1.76 -6.27 24.53
C ARG A 127 1.02 -5.17 23.78
N ALA A 128 -0.11 -5.48 23.16
CA ALA A 128 -0.94 -4.49 22.48
C ALA A 128 -1.56 -3.50 23.49
N GLU A 129 -2.08 -3.99 24.61
CA GLU A 129 -2.64 -3.17 25.69
C GLU A 129 -1.57 -2.31 26.38
N ALA A 130 -0.35 -2.82 26.55
CA ALA A 130 0.77 -2.03 27.06
C ALA A 130 1.13 -0.88 26.12
N LYS A 131 1.22 -1.13 24.80
CA LYS A 131 1.47 -0.08 23.80
C LYS A 131 0.33 0.94 23.70
N ALA A 132 -0.92 0.51 23.92
CA ALA A 132 -2.07 1.41 23.98
C ALA A 132 -2.00 2.32 25.22
N ARG A 133 -1.62 1.77 26.38
CA ARG A 133 -1.40 2.54 27.61
C ARG A 133 -0.27 3.56 27.48
N ASP A 134 0.81 3.20 26.80
CA ASP A 134 1.93 4.10 26.54
C ASP A 134 1.60 5.17 25.48
N GLY A 135 0.38 5.15 24.91
CA GLY A 135 -0.08 6.11 23.90
C GLY A 135 0.58 5.92 22.53
N ALA A 136 1.41 4.89 22.36
CA ALA A 136 2.05 4.59 21.09
C ALA A 136 1.02 4.08 20.06
N TRP A 137 0.00 3.36 20.53
CA TRP A 137 -1.02 2.73 19.69
C TRP A 137 -2.41 3.28 20.06
N LEU A 138 -3.20 3.63 19.04
CA LEU A 138 -4.59 4.05 19.19
C LEU A 138 -5.51 2.97 18.60
N PRO A 139 -6.65 2.63 19.24
CA PRO A 139 -7.63 1.74 18.64
C PRO A 139 -8.06 2.25 17.26
N THR A 140 -8.13 1.34 16.28
CA THR A 140 -8.44 1.72 14.89
C THR A 140 -9.78 2.43 14.75
N ALA A 141 -10.79 2.04 15.53
CA ALA A 141 -12.10 2.69 15.53
C ALA A 141 -12.02 4.16 15.99
N GLU A 142 -11.25 4.42 17.06
CA GLU A 142 -11.03 5.78 17.58
C GLU A 142 -10.21 6.62 16.61
N ALA A 143 -9.14 6.05 16.04
CA ALA A 143 -8.33 6.71 15.01
C ALA A 143 -9.17 7.15 13.80
N ARG A 144 -10.07 6.27 13.33
CA ARG A 144 -10.99 6.56 12.23
C ARG A 144 -11.98 7.67 12.60
N ALA A 145 -12.54 7.65 13.81
CA ALA A 145 -13.48 8.67 14.27
C ALA A 145 -12.81 10.07 14.35
N GLU A 146 -11.62 10.14 14.94
CA GLU A 146 -10.86 11.40 15.04
C GLU A 146 -10.46 11.92 13.65
N PHE A 147 -9.97 11.04 12.77
CA PHE A 147 -9.60 11.43 11.41
C PHE A 147 -10.82 11.93 10.61
N ALA A 148 -11.96 11.26 10.73
CA ALA A 148 -13.21 11.71 10.12
C ALA A 148 -13.64 13.09 10.64
N GLY A 149 -13.50 13.33 11.95
CA GLY A 149 -13.79 14.63 12.57
C GLY A 149 -12.87 15.75 12.07
N VAL A 150 -11.56 15.49 11.97
CA VAL A 150 -10.58 16.43 11.40
C VAL A 150 -10.89 16.73 9.95
N LEU A 151 -11.14 15.70 9.14
CA LEU A 151 -11.44 15.85 7.72
C LEU A 151 -12.73 16.65 7.51
N HIS A 152 -13.77 16.39 8.30
CA HIS A 152 -15.02 17.14 8.24
C HIS A 152 -14.82 18.63 8.57
N ARG A 153 -14.02 18.95 9.61
CA ARG A 153 -13.68 20.34 9.94
C ARG A 153 -12.90 21.03 8.83
N THR A 154 -11.93 20.34 8.22
CA THR A 154 -11.15 20.87 7.10
C THR A 154 -12.04 21.13 5.90
N ILE A 155 -12.85 20.15 5.49
CA ILE A 155 -13.79 20.29 4.36
C ILE A 155 -14.74 21.48 4.61
N ARG A 156 -15.32 21.57 5.81
CA ARG A 156 -16.24 22.67 6.15
C ARG A 156 -15.55 24.02 6.12
N THR A 157 -14.35 24.13 6.67
CA THR A 157 -13.57 25.38 6.65
C THR A 157 -13.21 25.78 5.22
N THR A 158 -12.73 24.84 4.41
CA THR A 158 -12.42 25.07 3.00
C THR A 158 -13.67 25.43 2.20
N GLU A 159 -14.81 24.82 2.50
CA GLU A 159 -16.07 25.15 1.84
C GLU A 159 -16.55 26.56 2.18
N VAL A 160 -16.49 26.97 3.46
CA VAL A 160 -16.82 28.35 3.85
C VAL A 160 -15.90 29.34 3.16
N TRP A 161 -14.60 29.05 3.12
CA TRP A 161 -13.63 29.85 2.39
C TRP A 161 -13.98 29.94 0.90
N LEU A 162 -14.28 28.81 0.24
CA LEU A 162 -14.67 28.77 -1.18
C LEU A 162 -15.98 29.50 -1.48
N GLN A 163 -16.91 29.57 -0.54
CA GLN A 163 -18.21 30.22 -0.75
C GLN A 163 -18.20 31.72 -0.45
N VAL A 164 -17.37 32.16 0.49
CA VAL A 164 -17.37 33.54 1.00
C VAL A 164 -16.12 34.28 0.56
N GLU A 165 -14.94 33.76 0.88
CA GLU A 165 -13.66 34.47 0.75
C GLU A 165 -13.04 34.31 -0.64
N ALA A 166 -13.07 33.10 -1.22
CA ALA A 166 -12.47 32.84 -2.53
C ALA A 166 -13.12 33.65 -3.66
N PRO A 167 -14.46 33.79 -3.76
CA PRO A 167 -15.07 34.63 -4.78
C PRO A 167 -14.71 36.10 -4.60
N GLN A 168 -14.56 36.57 -3.36
CA GLN A 168 -14.10 37.93 -3.06
C GLN A 168 -12.64 38.13 -3.45
N ALA A 169 -11.77 37.18 -3.14
CA ALA A 169 -10.36 37.22 -3.52
C ALA A 169 -10.17 37.15 -5.05
N VAL A 170 -10.95 36.30 -5.72
CA VAL A 170 -10.97 36.20 -7.19
C VAL A 170 -11.55 37.47 -7.81
N LEU A 171 -12.62 38.04 -7.25
CA LEU A 171 -13.14 39.34 -7.68
C LEU A 171 -12.10 40.45 -7.47
N ALA A 172 -11.40 40.50 -6.33
CA ALA A 172 -10.35 41.48 -6.08
C ALA A 172 -9.12 41.30 -7.00
N ALA A 173 -8.84 40.06 -7.42
CA ALA A 173 -7.75 39.76 -8.35
C ALA A 173 -8.11 40.01 -9.83
N LEU A 174 -9.37 39.77 -10.22
CA LEU A 174 -9.85 39.93 -11.60
C LEU A 174 -10.40 41.32 -11.88
N VAL A 175 -11.00 41.95 -10.87
CA VAL A 175 -11.39 43.35 -10.86
C VAL A 175 -10.31 44.03 -10.03
N PRO A 176 -9.26 44.61 -10.63
CA PRO A 176 -8.35 45.43 -9.83
C PRO A 176 -9.21 46.45 -9.07
N GLU A 177 -8.94 46.58 -7.77
CA GLU A 177 -9.70 47.46 -6.86
C GLU A 177 -9.83 48.87 -7.40
N ASP A 178 -8.93 49.24 -8.30
CA ASP A 178 -8.99 50.45 -9.06
C ASP A 178 -9.32 50.14 -10.53
N VAL A 179 -10.57 50.43 -10.90
CA VAL A 179 -10.98 50.57 -12.31
C VAL A 179 -10.00 51.52 -13.02
N ASP A 180 -9.41 52.47 -12.30
CA ASP A 180 -8.43 53.39 -12.83
C ASP A 180 -7.07 52.72 -13.08
N ALA A 181 -6.63 51.76 -12.25
CA ALA A 181 -5.45 50.94 -12.53
C ALA A 181 -5.66 49.95 -13.70
N LEU A 182 -6.88 49.42 -13.89
CA LEU A 182 -7.18 48.62 -15.09
C LEU A 182 -7.17 49.50 -16.34
N ALA A 183 -7.75 50.69 -16.24
CA ALA A 183 -7.77 51.65 -17.32
C ALA A 183 -6.36 52.07 -17.71
N GLU A 184 -5.50 52.35 -16.72
CA GLU A 184 -4.08 52.67 -16.92
C GLU A 184 -3.32 51.51 -17.61
N ARG A 185 -3.45 50.27 -17.10
CA ARG A 185 -2.81 49.09 -17.72
C ARG A 185 -3.28 48.83 -19.15
N LEU A 186 -4.54 49.12 -19.45
CA LEU A 186 -5.13 48.92 -20.77
C LEU A 186 -4.94 50.15 -21.69
N GLY A 187 -4.31 51.23 -21.20
CA GLY A 187 -4.15 52.47 -21.97
C GLY A 187 -5.48 53.11 -22.37
N THR A 188 -6.51 52.94 -21.54
CA THR A 188 -7.88 53.42 -21.79
C THR A 188 -8.39 54.25 -20.61
N THR A 189 -9.63 54.72 -20.69
CA THR A 189 -10.27 55.47 -19.60
C THR A 189 -11.09 54.57 -18.68
N PRO A 190 -11.22 54.90 -17.40
CA PRO A 190 -12.04 54.16 -16.44
C PRO A 190 -13.52 54.07 -16.82
N SER A 191 -14.02 55.08 -17.52
CA SER A 191 -15.39 55.09 -18.06
C SER A 191 -15.56 54.09 -19.19
N THR A 192 -14.54 53.87 -20.03
CA THR A 192 -14.55 52.84 -21.07
C THR A 192 -14.54 51.45 -20.46
N VAL A 193 -13.73 51.22 -19.43
CA VAL A 193 -13.73 49.95 -18.68
C VAL A 193 -15.10 49.67 -18.05
N ARG A 194 -15.68 50.64 -17.34
CA ARG A 194 -17.03 50.53 -16.77
C ARG A 194 -18.10 50.33 -17.84
N GLY A 195 -17.98 51.03 -18.97
CA GLY A 195 -18.87 50.91 -20.12
C GLY A 195 -18.80 49.54 -20.78
N VAL A 196 -17.61 48.95 -20.91
CA VAL A 196 -17.42 47.59 -21.44
C VAL A 196 -17.99 46.54 -20.48
N LEU A 197 -17.72 46.65 -19.17
CA LEU A 197 -18.30 45.74 -18.18
C LEU A 197 -19.85 45.82 -18.17
N ALA A 198 -20.41 47.04 -18.27
CA ALA A 198 -21.84 47.24 -18.38
C ALA A 198 -22.43 46.76 -19.72
N ALA A 199 -21.73 46.98 -20.85
CA ALA A 199 -22.17 46.55 -22.18
C ALA A 199 -22.09 45.03 -22.37
N LEU A 200 -21.16 44.37 -21.67
CA LEU A 200 -21.11 42.92 -21.55
C LEU A 200 -22.20 42.36 -20.62
N GLY A 201 -23.04 43.22 -20.04
CA GLY A 201 -24.11 42.83 -19.12
C GLY A 201 -23.60 42.20 -17.82
N VAL A 202 -22.30 42.39 -17.52
CA VAL A 202 -21.68 41.82 -16.33
C VAL A 202 -22.05 42.71 -15.16
N ASP A 203 -23.26 42.52 -14.64
CA ASP A 203 -23.60 42.98 -13.30
C ASP A 203 -22.68 42.25 -12.32
N GLN A 204 -21.82 42.99 -11.63
CA GLN A 204 -20.89 42.43 -10.65
C GLN A 204 -21.62 41.61 -9.57
N ARG A 205 -22.85 41.99 -9.21
CA ARG A 205 -23.67 41.19 -8.29
C ARG A 205 -24.15 39.90 -8.94
N ALA A 206 -24.59 39.95 -10.19
CA ALA A 206 -24.99 38.77 -10.95
C ALA A 206 -23.79 37.81 -11.18
N LEU A 207 -22.60 38.33 -11.45
CA LEU A 207 -21.38 37.52 -11.61
C LEU A 207 -21.07 36.74 -10.33
N GLY A 208 -21.19 37.37 -9.16
CA GLY A 208 -21.02 36.70 -7.88
C GLY A 208 -22.09 35.64 -7.57
N VAL A 209 -23.29 35.74 -8.16
CA VAL A 209 -24.32 34.70 -8.07
C VAL A 209 -23.99 33.54 -9.02
N VAL A 210 -23.67 33.84 -10.28
CA VAL A 210 -23.30 32.84 -11.31
C VAL A 210 -22.10 32.01 -10.87
N LEU A 211 -21.06 32.62 -10.32
CA LEU A 211 -19.88 31.89 -9.81
C LEU A 211 -20.23 30.98 -8.64
N ARG A 212 -21.10 31.42 -7.71
CA ARG A 212 -21.56 30.59 -6.60
C ARG A 212 -22.40 29.41 -7.07
N ASP A 213 -23.30 29.63 -8.04
CA ASP A 213 -24.14 28.58 -8.57
C ASP A 213 -23.33 27.57 -9.40
N GLY A 214 -22.38 28.03 -10.22
CA GLY A 214 -21.45 27.16 -10.94
C GLY A 214 -20.59 26.30 -9.99
N TYR A 215 -20.12 26.88 -8.87
CA TYR A 215 -19.40 26.12 -7.85
C TYR A 215 -20.28 25.07 -7.15
N ARG A 216 -21.54 25.42 -6.81
CA ARG A 216 -22.51 24.48 -6.24
C ARG A 216 -22.80 23.32 -7.18
N ASP A 217 -22.96 23.58 -8.48
CA ASP A 217 -23.20 22.54 -9.47
C ASP A 217 -21.97 21.65 -9.66
N HIS A 218 -20.77 22.23 -9.69
CA HIS A 218 -19.54 21.43 -9.72
C HIS A 218 -19.44 20.51 -8.50
N ARG A 219 -19.75 21.00 -7.30
CA ARG A 219 -19.78 20.18 -6.07
C ARG A 219 -20.77 19.03 -6.17
N ARG A 220 -21.96 19.28 -6.71
CA ARG A 220 -23.00 18.28 -6.89
C ARG A 220 -22.54 17.16 -7.82
N GLN A 221 -21.97 17.53 -8.96
CA GLN A 221 -21.41 16.58 -9.93
C GLN A 221 -20.28 15.74 -9.32
N THR A 222 -19.37 16.36 -8.57
CA THR A 222 -18.28 15.64 -7.90
C THR A 222 -18.81 14.67 -6.85
N ALA A 223 -19.85 15.05 -6.09
CA ALA A 223 -20.50 14.17 -5.12
C ALA A 223 -21.24 13.01 -5.79
N GLU A 224 -21.95 13.26 -6.89
CA GLU A 224 -22.62 12.22 -7.69
C GLU A 224 -21.61 11.22 -8.26
N ARG A 225 -20.47 11.70 -8.79
CA ARG A 225 -19.39 10.83 -9.28
C ARG A 225 -18.78 9.99 -8.18
N ALA A 226 -18.51 10.58 -7.01
CA ALA A 226 -17.98 9.84 -5.87
C ALA A 226 -18.98 8.78 -5.36
N GLY A 227 -20.28 9.07 -5.40
CA GLY A 227 -21.32 8.10 -5.08
C GLY A 227 -21.36 6.93 -6.09
N ALA A 228 -21.31 7.24 -7.39
CA ALA A 228 -21.27 6.21 -8.43
C ALA A 228 -20.02 5.32 -8.32
N GLU A 229 -18.85 5.90 -8.03
CA GLU A 229 -17.61 5.15 -7.81
C GLU A 229 -17.70 4.23 -6.59
N ALA A 230 -18.32 4.69 -5.49
CA ALA A 230 -18.56 3.87 -4.30
C ALA A 230 -19.56 2.73 -4.54
N ASP A 231 -20.56 2.92 -5.40
CA ASP A 231 -21.49 1.86 -5.81
C ASP A 231 -20.85 0.82 -6.75
N GLU A 232 -19.80 1.21 -7.48
CA GLU A 232 -19.02 0.33 -8.37
C GLU A 232 -17.92 -0.46 -7.62
N GLU A 233 -17.48 0.00 -6.45
CA GLU A 233 -16.51 -0.75 -5.65
C GLU A 233 -17.12 -2.11 -5.23
N PRO A 234 -16.44 -3.24 -5.53
CA PRO A 234 -16.94 -4.56 -5.19
C PRO A 234 -17.16 -4.62 -3.68
N GLN A 235 -18.36 -5.04 -3.27
CA GLN A 235 -18.68 -5.25 -1.86
C GLN A 235 -17.55 -6.05 -1.21
N PHE A 236 -16.96 -5.47 -0.17
CA PHE A 236 -16.04 -6.20 0.68
C PHE A 236 -16.76 -7.46 1.15
N LEU A 237 -16.31 -8.62 0.65
CA LEU A 237 -16.70 -9.89 1.23
C LEU A 237 -16.15 -9.87 2.65
N ASP A 238 -17.02 -9.72 3.63
CA ASP A 238 -16.68 -9.96 5.02
C ASP A 238 -16.25 -11.43 5.11
N ASP A 239 -14.95 -11.68 5.19
CA ASP A 239 -14.31 -13.01 5.35
C ASP A 239 -14.65 -13.66 6.72
N THR A 240 -15.74 -13.25 7.37
CA THR A 240 -16.24 -13.84 8.61
C THR A 240 -17.29 -14.89 8.31
N ASP A 241 -16.84 -16.10 7.99
CA ASP A 241 -17.41 -17.31 8.58
C ASP A 241 -16.35 -18.44 8.55
N PRO A 242 -15.52 -18.56 9.59
CA PRO A 242 -14.78 -19.78 9.82
C PRO A 242 -15.74 -20.86 10.35
N GLU A 243 -16.03 -21.87 9.52
CA GLU A 243 -16.62 -23.15 9.95
C GLU A 243 -15.68 -23.96 10.88
#